data_AF-A0A1C5BLZ7-F1
#
_entry.id   AF-A0A1C5BLZ7-F1
#
_cell.length_a   1.000
_cell.length_b   1.000
_cell.length_c   1.000
_cell.angle_alpha   90.00
_cell.angle_beta   90.00
_cell.angle_gamma   90.00
#
_symmetry.space_group_name_H-M   'P 1'
#
loop_
_entity.id
_entity.type
_entity.pdbx_description
1 polymer ?
#
loop_
_entity_poly.entity_id
_entity_poly.type
_entity_poly.pdbx_seq_one_letter_code
_entity_poly.pdbx_strand_id
1 'polypeptide(L)'
;MTTADPHALTGAYAVHALEDEEHAAFERHLADCAACAQEVAEFTATAGRLALAATVRPRPGMREQVLTRVTSVRQVPPGAASSERVRRGVRRGRRLTRWALAASVALAAAFGGTAVWQYERAQDARHQAAAAERHAEEIAGVLAAPDARTRSVRVAGGTGTVVVSARRDRAVFVTSGMAEPPRGKVYQLWFAVGQTMRPAGLMNPDRASQTVLMRGGVDGASGVGITVEPAGGSPRPTSTPIGLLEIPS
;
A
#
# COMPACT_ATOMS: atom_id res chain seq x y z
N MET A 1 -25.91 10.42 9.31
CA MET A 1 -25.84 10.80 7.88
C MET A 1 -24.76 11.84 7.74
N THR A 2 -23.57 11.41 7.32
CA THR A 2 -22.47 12.30 6.99
C THR A 2 -22.83 12.98 5.69
N THR A 3 -23.02 14.31 5.70
CA THR A 3 -23.19 15.08 4.47
C THR A 3 -21.91 14.96 3.65
N ALA A 4 -21.96 14.21 2.54
CA ALA A 4 -20.84 14.12 1.63
C ALA A 4 -20.50 15.52 1.10
N ASP A 5 -19.20 15.83 0.99
CA ASP A 5 -18.73 17.09 0.44
C ASP A 5 -19.17 17.21 -1.03
N PRO A 6 -19.98 18.22 -1.41
CA PRO A 6 -20.44 18.37 -2.78
C PRO A 6 -19.29 18.50 -3.78
N HIS A 7 -18.14 19.07 -3.39
CA HIS A 7 -16.98 19.21 -4.28
C HIS A 7 -16.41 17.86 -4.73
N ALA A 8 -16.61 16.79 -3.96
CA ALA A 8 -16.14 15.45 -4.31
C ALA A 8 -17.06 14.72 -5.31
N LEU A 9 -18.22 15.30 -5.67
CA LEU A 9 -19.25 14.63 -6.48
C LEU A 9 -19.20 14.97 -7.98
N THR A 10 -18.31 15.87 -8.40
CA THR A 10 -18.23 16.39 -9.78
C THR A 10 -18.01 15.28 -10.82
N GLY A 11 -17.12 14.33 -10.54
CA GLY A 11 -16.85 13.18 -11.41
C GLY A 11 -18.05 12.24 -11.52
N ALA A 12 -18.71 11.92 -10.39
CA ALA A 12 -19.88 11.04 -10.38
C ALA A 12 -21.10 11.70 -11.05
N TYR A 13 -21.28 13.00 -10.87
CA TYR A 13 -22.30 13.78 -11.57
C TYR A 13 -22.07 13.77 -13.09
N ALA A 14 -20.83 14.00 -13.54
CA ALA A 14 -20.49 14.07 -14.97
C ALA A 14 -20.78 12.78 -15.76
N VAL A 15 -20.84 11.63 -15.08
CA VAL A 15 -21.19 10.31 -15.65
C VAL A 15 -22.59 9.82 -15.25
N HIS A 16 -23.42 10.68 -14.67
CA HIS A 16 -24.77 10.38 -14.20
C HIS A 16 -24.86 9.21 -13.20
N ALA A 17 -23.92 9.16 -12.25
CA ALA A 17 -23.81 8.09 -11.24
C ALA A 17 -24.30 8.48 -9.83
N LEU A 18 -24.85 9.70 -9.65
CA LEU A 18 -25.42 10.13 -8.37
C LEU A 18 -26.83 9.57 -8.15
N GLU A 19 -27.20 9.33 -6.89
CA GLU A 19 -28.58 9.02 -6.52
C GLU A 19 -29.47 10.27 -6.66
N ASP A 20 -30.80 10.10 -6.79
CA ASP A 20 -31.75 11.19 -7.05
C ASP A 20 -31.63 12.35 -6.04
N GLU A 21 -31.40 12.03 -4.77
CA GLU A 21 -31.27 13.01 -3.68
C GLU A 21 -29.95 13.78 -3.76
N GLU A 22 -28.85 13.09 -4.04
CA GLU A 22 -27.51 13.67 -4.23
C GLU A 22 -27.45 14.52 -5.50
N HIS A 23 -28.07 14.06 -6.57
CA HIS A 23 -28.16 14.79 -7.83
C HIS A 23 -28.90 16.13 -7.64
N ALA A 24 -30.05 16.13 -6.98
CA ALA A 24 -30.79 17.37 -6.72
C ALA A 24 -30.06 18.31 -5.75
N ALA A 25 -29.28 17.77 -4.81
CA ALA A 25 -28.42 18.58 -3.94
C ALA A 25 -27.26 19.20 -4.71
N PHE A 26 -26.60 18.42 -5.58
CA PHE A 26 -25.46 18.86 -6.35
C PHE A 26 -25.84 19.87 -7.46
N GLU A 27 -27.01 19.71 -8.10
CA GLU A 27 -27.57 20.71 -9.04
C GLU A 27 -27.76 22.09 -8.41
N ARG A 28 -28.22 22.13 -7.15
CA ARG A 28 -28.32 23.40 -6.41
C ARG A 28 -26.94 24.00 -6.14
N HIS A 29 -25.95 23.17 -5.82
CA HIS A 29 -24.57 23.62 -5.62
C HIS A 29 -23.91 24.14 -6.92
N LEU A 30 -24.16 23.49 -8.05
CA LEU A 30 -23.64 23.92 -9.36
C LEU A 30 -24.11 25.31 -9.77
N ALA A 31 -25.31 25.72 -9.37
CA ALA A 31 -25.83 27.06 -9.64
C ALA A 31 -24.95 28.17 -9.04
N ASP A 32 -24.25 27.88 -7.94
CA ASP A 32 -23.51 28.85 -7.14
C ASP A 32 -21.98 28.64 -7.16
N CYS A 33 -21.46 27.56 -7.78
CA CYS A 33 -20.04 27.22 -7.77
C CYS A 33 -19.42 27.09 -9.17
N ALA A 34 -18.76 28.16 -9.64
CA ALA A 34 -18.11 28.21 -10.95
C ALA A 34 -16.98 27.17 -11.12
N ALA A 35 -16.23 26.87 -10.05
CA ALA A 35 -15.16 25.88 -10.10
C ALA A 35 -15.70 24.47 -10.38
N CYS A 36 -16.77 24.06 -9.67
CA CYS A 36 -17.43 22.78 -9.90
C CYS A 36 -18.09 22.71 -11.27
N ALA A 37 -18.66 23.82 -11.77
CA ALA A 37 -19.23 23.88 -13.11
C ALA A 37 -18.17 23.65 -14.20
N GLN A 38 -16.99 24.25 -14.03
CA GLN A 38 -15.87 24.03 -14.95
C GLN A 38 -15.37 22.58 -14.89
N GLU A 39 -15.17 22.03 -13.69
CA GLU A 39 -14.68 20.66 -13.52
C GLU A 39 -15.66 19.62 -14.09
N VAL A 40 -16.97 19.80 -13.89
CA VAL A 40 -18.02 18.97 -14.52
C VAL A 40 -17.92 19.04 -16.04
N ALA A 41 -17.74 20.22 -16.63
CA ALA A 41 -17.61 20.36 -18.07
C ALA A 41 -16.38 19.59 -18.62
N GLU A 42 -15.25 19.66 -17.91
CA GLU A 42 -14.02 18.94 -18.25
C GLU A 42 -14.18 17.41 -18.14
N PHE A 43 -14.84 16.93 -17.08
CA PHE A 43 -15.14 15.51 -16.91
C PHE A 43 -16.15 15.00 -17.95
N THR A 44 -17.21 15.76 -18.25
CA THR A 44 -18.18 15.39 -19.30
C THR A 44 -17.51 15.32 -20.67
N ALA A 45 -16.60 16.25 -20.99
CA ALA A 45 -15.83 16.19 -22.24
C ALA A 45 -14.94 14.93 -22.31
N THR A 46 -14.31 14.56 -21.19
CA THR A 46 -13.48 13.35 -21.08
C THR A 46 -14.31 12.08 -21.22
N ALA A 47 -15.45 12.01 -20.54
CA ALA A 47 -16.40 10.91 -20.67
C ALA A 47 -16.90 10.75 -22.12
N GLY A 48 -17.15 11.87 -22.81
CA GLY A 48 -17.49 11.86 -24.24
C GLY A 48 -16.40 11.25 -25.12
N ARG A 49 -15.12 11.56 -24.87
CA ARG A 49 -13.99 10.95 -25.61
C ARG A 49 -13.91 9.44 -25.38
N LEU A 50 -14.11 8.99 -24.14
CA LEU A 50 -14.15 7.56 -23.80
C LEU A 50 -15.33 6.86 -24.48
N ALA A 51 -16.51 7.49 -24.50
CA ALA A 51 -17.69 6.94 -25.17
C ALA A 51 -17.49 6.79 -26.69
N LEU A 52 -16.84 7.75 -27.34
CA LEU A 52 -16.49 7.67 -28.75
C LEU A 52 -15.52 6.50 -29.03
N ALA A 53 -14.54 6.29 -28.16
CA ALA A 53 -13.61 5.17 -28.28
C ALA A 53 -14.31 3.79 -28.11
N ALA A 54 -15.38 3.73 -27.32
CA ALA A 54 -16.13 2.51 -27.03
C ALA A 54 -17.42 2.34 -27.86
N THR A 55 -17.60 3.12 -28.94
CA THR A 55 -18.85 3.12 -29.72
C THR A 55 -19.05 1.80 -30.48
N VAL A 56 -20.26 1.24 -30.40
CA VAL A 56 -20.68 0.04 -31.14
C VAL A 56 -21.69 0.42 -32.22
N ARG A 57 -21.65 -0.28 -33.36
CA ARG A 57 -22.59 -0.07 -34.47
C ARG A 57 -24.01 -0.51 -34.05
N PRO A 58 -25.02 0.38 -34.07
CA PRO A 58 -26.40 -0.01 -33.77
C PRO A 58 -26.97 -0.89 -34.88
N ARG A 59 -28.01 -1.65 -34.55
CA ARG A 59 -28.72 -2.50 -35.52
C ARG A 59 -29.24 -1.67 -36.73
N PRO A 60 -29.21 -2.24 -37.96
CA PRO A 60 -29.80 -1.58 -39.13
C PRO A 60 -31.26 -1.19 -38.88
N GLY A 61 -31.67 -0.01 -39.33
CA GLY A 61 -33.04 0.50 -39.16
C GLY A 61 -33.35 1.13 -37.80
N MET A 62 -32.43 1.12 -36.83
CA MET A 62 -32.66 1.73 -35.51
C MET A 62 -32.94 3.23 -35.61
N ARG A 63 -32.26 3.92 -36.53
CA ARG A 63 -32.45 5.37 -36.75
C ARG A 63 -33.86 5.67 -37.25
N GLU A 64 -34.31 4.99 -38.30
CA GLU A 64 -35.66 5.15 -38.85
C GLU A 64 -36.75 4.81 -37.82
N GLN A 65 -36.54 3.75 -37.03
CA GLN A 65 -37.46 3.36 -35.96
C GLN A 65 -37.58 4.44 -34.87
N VAL A 66 -36.45 5.01 -34.43
CA VAL A 66 -36.46 6.09 -33.42
C VAL A 66 -37.15 7.33 -33.97
N LEU A 67 -36.79 7.77 -35.19
CA LEU A 67 -37.37 8.97 -35.79
C LEU A 67 -38.88 8.84 -36.03
N THR A 68 -39.34 7.68 -36.51
CA THR A 68 -40.78 7.39 -36.65
C THR A 68 -41.49 7.39 -35.30
N ARG A 69 -40.85 6.90 -34.24
CA ARG A 69 -41.47 6.86 -32.91
C ARG A 69 -41.57 8.26 -32.30
N VAL A 70 -40.62 9.15 -32.56
CA VAL A 70 -40.66 10.54 -32.07
C VAL A 70 -41.89 11.30 -32.57
N THR A 71 -42.37 11.03 -33.79
CA THR A 71 -43.55 11.72 -34.35
C THR A 71 -44.88 11.30 -33.69
N SER A 72 -44.92 10.12 -33.07
CA SER A 72 -46.13 9.58 -32.42
C SER A 72 -46.12 9.75 -30.90
N VAL A 73 -44.96 10.06 -30.30
CA VAL A 73 -44.85 10.33 -28.87
C VAL A 73 -45.25 11.77 -28.60
N ARG A 74 -46.28 11.95 -27.75
CA ARG A 74 -46.71 13.27 -27.28
C ARG A 74 -45.54 13.96 -26.56
N GLN A 75 -45.11 15.09 -27.11
CA GLN A 75 -44.10 15.96 -26.49
C GLN A 75 -44.68 16.68 -25.28
N VAL A 76 -43.87 16.86 -24.24
CA VAL A 76 -44.28 17.63 -23.06
C VAL A 76 -44.14 19.12 -23.36
N PRO A 77 -45.18 19.95 -23.13
CA PRO A 77 -45.09 21.38 -23.36
C PRO A 77 -44.09 22.06 -22.40
N PRO A 78 -43.37 23.11 -22.83
CA PRO A 78 -42.45 23.85 -21.97
C PRO A 78 -43.19 24.41 -20.75
N GLY A 79 -42.69 24.12 -19.54
CA GLY A 79 -43.26 24.59 -18.27
C GLY A 79 -44.20 23.60 -17.56
N ALA A 80 -44.58 22.48 -18.18
CA ALA A 80 -45.22 21.40 -17.44
C ALA A 80 -44.16 20.63 -16.65
N ALA A 81 -44.14 20.77 -15.32
CA ALA A 81 -43.27 20.00 -14.43
C ALA A 81 -43.41 18.49 -14.72
N SER A 82 -42.49 17.96 -15.52
CA SER A 82 -42.45 16.56 -15.90
C SER A 82 -41.63 15.78 -14.90
N SER A 83 -42.25 15.36 -13.78
CA SER A 83 -41.59 14.41 -12.88
C SER A 83 -42.48 13.25 -12.41
N GLU A 84 -43.79 13.26 -12.63
CA GLU A 84 -44.64 12.23 -11.99
C GLU A 84 -45.10 11.06 -12.87
N ARG A 85 -45.13 11.16 -14.19
CA ARG A 85 -45.90 10.19 -15.00
C ARG A 85 -45.15 9.02 -15.64
N VAL A 86 -43.81 8.96 -15.60
CA VAL A 86 -43.07 7.75 -16.02
C VAL A 86 -43.11 6.64 -14.93
N ARG A 87 -43.58 6.95 -13.72
CA ARG A 87 -43.45 6.07 -12.53
C ARG A 87 -44.46 4.91 -12.41
N ARG A 88 -45.44 4.75 -13.32
CA ARG A 88 -46.49 3.70 -13.19
C ARG A 88 -46.26 2.41 -13.98
N GLY A 89 -45.37 2.37 -14.98
CA GLY A 89 -45.12 1.16 -15.78
C GLY A 89 -44.16 0.13 -15.16
N VAL A 90 -43.33 0.53 -14.19
CA VAL A 90 -42.18 -0.27 -13.72
C VAL A 90 -42.52 -1.17 -12.51
N ARG A 91 -43.79 -1.23 -12.07
CA ARG A 91 -44.15 -1.96 -10.84
C ARG A 91 -44.28 -3.49 -11.00
N ARG A 92 -44.40 -4.05 -12.21
CA ARG A 92 -44.52 -5.51 -12.42
C ARG A 92 -43.21 -6.25 -12.71
N GLY A 93 -42.15 -5.54 -13.11
CA GLY A 93 -40.81 -6.12 -13.33
C GLY A 93 -39.86 -6.03 -12.12
N ARG A 94 -40.22 -5.23 -11.11
CA ARG A 94 -39.34 -4.86 -9.96
C ARG A 94 -38.76 -6.03 -9.17
N ARG A 95 -39.36 -7.23 -9.18
CA ARG A 95 -38.76 -8.37 -8.49
C ARG A 95 -37.59 -8.95 -9.30
N LEU A 96 -37.73 -9.10 -10.61
CA LEU A 96 -36.67 -9.66 -11.47
C LEU A 96 -35.56 -8.66 -11.78
N THR A 97 -35.86 -7.36 -11.94
CA THR A 97 -34.82 -6.32 -12.08
C THR A 97 -34.06 -6.06 -10.78
N ARG A 98 -34.67 -6.29 -9.60
CA ARG A 98 -33.93 -6.25 -8.34
C ARG A 98 -32.93 -7.39 -8.23
N TRP A 99 -33.27 -8.60 -8.68
CA TRP A 99 -32.32 -9.71 -8.73
C TRP A 99 -31.23 -9.52 -9.79
N ALA A 100 -31.58 -8.96 -10.96
CA ALA A 100 -30.59 -8.65 -12.01
C ALA A 100 -29.65 -7.51 -11.61
N LEU A 101 -30.15 -6.44 -10.97
CA LEU A 101 -29.33 -5.35 -10.45
C LEU A 101 -28.48 -5.82 -9.26
N ALA A 102 -29.05 -6.61 -8.33
CA ALA A 102 -28.29 -7.23 -7.25
C ALA A 102 -27.21 -8.18 -7.77
N ALA A 103 -27.49 -8.97 -8.81
CA ALA A 103 -26.49 -9.81 -9.47
C ALA A 103 -25.39 -8.98 -10.16
N SER A 104 -25.75 -7.85 -10.79
CA SER A 104 -24.80 -6.95 -11.45
C SER A 104 -23.89 -6.22 -10.45
N VAL A 105 -24.44 -5.72 -9.35
CA VAL A 105 -23.69 -5.12 -8.24
C VAL A 105 -22.85 -6.16 -7.54
N ALA A 106 -23.36 -7.38 -7.33
CA ALA A 106 -22.59 -8.47 -6.75
C ALA A 106 -21.43 -8.88 -7.67
N LEU A 107 -21.64 -8.94 -8.99
CA LEU A 107 -20.57 -9.20 -9.96
C LEU A 107 -19.57 -8.05 -10.02
N ALA A 108 -20.01 -6.78 -10.03
CA ALA A 108 -19.11 -5.63 -10.02
C ALA A 108 -18.32 -5.52 -8.69
N ALA A 109 -18.93 -5.85 -7.56
CA ALA A 109 -18.24 -5.94 -6.27
C ALA A 109 -17.27 -7.13 -6.22
N ALA A 110 -17.63 -8.27 -6.82
CA ALA A 110 -16.75 -9.44 -6.91
C ALA A 110 -15.56 -9.19 -7.85
N PHE A 111 -15.79 -8.63 -9.05
CA PHE A 111 -14.74 -8.36 -10.04
C PHE A 111 -13.94 -7.08 -9.73
N GLY A 112 -14.59 -6.01 -9.26
CA GLY A 112 -13.93 -4.79 -8.79
C GLY A 112 -13.14 -5.02 -7.50
N GLY A 113 -13.71 -5.77 -6.55
CA GLY A 113 -13.02 -6.16 -5.32
C GLY A 113 -11.79 -7.02 -5.58
N THR A 114 -11.84 -7.95 -6.54
CA THR A 114 -10.68 -8.76 -6.93
C THR A 114 -9.62 -7.95 -7.68
N ALA A 115 -10.00 -6.98 -8.51
CA ALA A 115 -9.04 -6.09 -9.17
C ALA A 115 -8.31 -5.17 -8.17
N VAL A 116 -9.04 -4.56 -7.22
CA VAL A 116 -8.45 -3.73 -6.15
C VAL A 116 -7.57 -4.59 -5.24
N TRP A 117 -8.05 -5.76 -4.82
CA TRP A 117 -7.28 -6.68 -3.98
C TRP A 117 -6.01 -7.21 -4.68
N GLN A 118 -6.05 -7.48 -5.98
CA GLN A 118 -4.86 -7.85 -6.74
C GLN A 118 -3.89 -6.68 -6.92
N TYR A 119 -4.39 -5.47 -7.11
CA TYR A 119 -3.56 -4.27 -7.21
C TYR A 119 -2.85 -3.99 -5.89
N GLU A 120 -3.56 -4.03 -4.76
CA GLU A 120 -2.98 -3.89 -3.41
C GLU A 120 -1.94 -4.97 -3.15
N ARG A 121 -2.25 -6.25 -3.43
CA ARG A 121 -1.30 -7.35 -3.24
C ARG A 121 -0.05 -7.21 -4.12
N ALA A 122 -0.20 -6.68 -5.34
CA ALA A 122 0.93 -6.41 -6.23
C ALA A 122 1.77 -5.22 -5.76
N GLN A 123 1.15 -4.18 -5.21
CA GLN A 123 1.87 -3.06 -4.60
C GLN A 123 2.61 -3.49 -3.34
N ASP A 124 1.96 -4.24 -2.45
CA ASP A 124 2.58 -4.79 -1.23
C ASP A 124 3.78 -5.67 -1.58
N ALA A 125 3.63 -6.57 -2.56
CA ALA A 125 4.72 -7.41 -3.02
C ALA A 125 5.90 -6.58 -3.57
N ARG A 126 5.64 -5.53 -4.34
CA ARG A 126 6.68 -4.61 -4.85
C ARG A 126 7.34 -3.82 -3.74
N HIS A 127 6.58 -3.32 -2.76
CA HIS A 127 7.13 -2.59 -1.62
C HIS A 127 8.00 -3.49 -0.74
N GLN A 128 7.59 -4.73 -0.50
CA GLN A 128 8.38 -5.73 0.22
C GLN A 128 9.65 -6.10 -0.54
N ALA A 129 9.56 -6.33 -1.86
CA ALA A 129 10.72 -6.61 -2.71
C ALA A 129 11.73 -5.45 -2.69
N ALA A 130 11.26 -4.22 -2.89
CA ALA A 130 12.13 -3.04 -2.86
C ALA A 130 12.77 -2.81 -1.49
N ALA A 131 12.07 -3.15 -0.39
CA ALA A 131 12.66 -3.09 0.95
C ALA A 131 13.72 -4.18 1.17
N ALA A 132 13.49 -5.39 0.70
CA ALA A 132 14.45 -6.48 0.76
C ALA A 132 15.69 -6.21 -0.10
N GLU A 133 15.51 -5.64 -1.30
CA GLU A 133 16.60 -5.22 -2.19
C GLU A 133 17.47 -4.16 -1.54
N ARG A 134 16.88 -3.08 -1.00
CA ARG A 134 17.64 -2.04 -0.27
C ARG A 134 18.43 -2.63 0.91
N HIS A 135 17.83 -3.55 1.66
CA HIS A 135 18.51 -4.18 2.78
C HIS A 135 19.70 -5.04 2.33
N ALA A 136 19.54 -5.78 1.24
CA ALA A 136 20.63 -6.57 0.65
C ALA A 136 21.76 -5.68 0.11
N GLU A 137 21.42 -4.56 -0.53
CA GLU A 137 22.39 -3.56 -1.01
C GLU A 137 23.16 -2.91 0.12
N GLU A 138 22.52 -2.61 1.26
CA GLU A 138 23.20 -2.07 2.44
C GLU A 138 24.23 -3.06 3.00
N ILE A 139 23.85 -4.33 3.15
CA ILE A 139 24.77 -5.39 3.61
C ILE A 139 25.92 -5.56 2.61
N ALA A 140 25.61 -5.73 1.33
CA ALA A 140 26.60 -5.89 0.27
C ALA A 140 27.55 -4.68 0.20
N GLY A 141 27.01 -3.46 0.37
CA GLY A 141 27.77 -2.22 0.39
C GLY A 141 28.79 -2.15 1.53
N VAL A 142 28.49 -2.71 2.70
CA VAL A 142 29.45 -2.81 3.81
C VAL A 142 30.48 -3.89 3.52
N LEU A 143 30.06 -5.09 3.11
CA LEU A 143 30.95 -6.23 2.85
C LEU A 143 31.94 -5.96 1.71
N ALA A 144 31.51 -5.25 0.67
CA ALA A 144 32.32 -4.91 -0.50
C ALA A 144 33.02 -3.54 -0.38
N ALA A 145 32.93 -2.86 0.77
CA ALA A 145 33.57 -1.56 0.95
C ALA A 145 35.10 -1.68 0.82
N PRO A 146 35.79 -0.77 0.11
CA PRO A 146 37.26 -0.80 0.04
C PRO A 146 37.96 -0.63 1.39
N ASP A 147 37.29 0.00 2.35
CA ASP A 147 37.72 0.18 3.75
C ASP A 147 37.11 -0.88 4.69
N ALA A 148 36.48 -1.94 4.15
CA ALA A 148 35.93 -3.01 4.96
C ALA A 148 37.05 -3.72 5.74
N ARG A 149 36.91 -3.72 7.06
CA ARG A 149 37.81 -4.42 7.98
C ARG A 149 37.04 -5.50 8.71
N THR A 150 37.67 -6.66 8.94
CA THR A 150 37.02 -7.81 9.57
C THR A 150 37.73 -8.25 10.84
N ARG A 151 36.95 -8.71 11.82
CA ARG A 151 37.46 -9.34 13.04
C ARG A 151 36.56 -10.50 13.41
N SER A 152 37.14 -11.65 13.72
CA SER A 152 36.41 -12.87 14.08
C SER A 152 36.75 -13.33 15.49
N VAL A 153 35.76 -13.90 16.17
CA VAL A 153 35.92 -14.54 17.49
C VAL A 153 35.14 -15.85 17.51
N ARG A 154 35.61 -16.82 18.30
CA ARG A 154 34.75 -17.95 18.66
C ARG A 154 33.79 -17.54 19.75
N VAL A 155 32.50 -17.79 19.54
CA VAL A 155 31.44 -17.44 20.49
C VAL A 155 30.33 -18.47 20.39
N ALA A 156 29.81 -18.91 21.54
CA ALA A 156 28.71 -19.89 21.64
C ALA A 156 28.91 -21.14 20.74
N GLY A 157 30.12 -21.72 20.73
CA GLY A 157 30.44 -22.91 19.93
C GLY A 157 30.66 -22.68 18.43
N GLY A 158 30.36 -21.49 17.91
CA GLY A 158 30.56 -21.11 16.51
C GLY A 158 31.58 -19.99 16.32
N THR A 159 31.51 -19.36 15.15
CA THR A 159 32.32 -18.17 14.81
C THR A 159 31.41 -16.97 14.58
N GLY A 160 31.72 -15.84 15.22
CA GLY A 160 31.13 -14.54 14.94
C GLY A 160 32.17 -13.62 14.30
N THR A 161 31.84 -13.00 13.18
CA THR A 161 32.70 -12.08 12.44
C THR A 161 32.01 -10.73 12.32
N VAL A 162 32.65 -9.67 12.79
CA VAL A 162 32.22 -8.31 12.50
C VAL A 162 32.97 -7.80 11.26
N VAL A 163 32.24 -7.19 10.35
CA VAL A 163 32.75 -6.45 9.19
C VAL A 163 32.35 -4.99 9.35
N VAL A 164 33.31 -4.09 9.35
CA VAL A 164 33.12 -2.65 9.60
C VAL A 164 33.59 -1.85 8.40
N SER A 165 32.80 -0.88 7.97
CA SER A 165 33.25 0.21 7.09
C SER A 165 33.09 1.52 7.82
N ALA A 166 34.22 2.09 8.24
CA ALA A 166 34.25 3.37 8.95
C ALA A 166 33.74 4.51 8.06
N ARG A 167 34.06 4.50 6.75
CA ARG A 167 33.59 5.55 5.82
C ARG A 167 32.09 5.52 5.61
N ARG A 168 31.46 4.35 5.70
CA ARG A 168 30.00 4.20 5.60
C ARG A 168 29.30 4.35 6.95
N ASP A 169 30.05 4.41 8.05
CA ASP A 169 29.52 4.37 9.42
C ASP A 169 28.57 3.17 9.64
N ARG A 170 29.00 1.99 9.17
CA ARG A 170 28.18 0.76 9.20
C ARG A 170 28.99 -0.47 9.57
N ALA A 171 28.31 -1.42 10.22
CA ALA A 171 28.85 -2.73 10.54
C ALA A 171 27.85 -3.84 10.21
N VAL A 172 28.37 -4.98 9.79
CA VAL A 172 27.64 -6.23 9.55
C VAL A 172 28.25 -7.31 10.44
N PHE A 173 27.40 -8.06 11.14
CA PHE A 173 27.81 -9.21 11.93
C PHE A 173 27.40 -10.50 11.23
N VAL A 174 28.36 -11.37 10.95
CA VAL A 174 28.18 -12.64 10.25
C VAL A 174 28.51 -13.77 11.21
N THR A 175 27.61 -14.74 11.34
CA THR A 175 27.83 -15.90 12.20
C THR A 175 27.83 -17.19 11.42
N SER A 176 28.57 -18.17 11.92
CA SER A 176 28.59 -19.52 11.40
C SER A 176 28.62 -20.53 12.53
N GLY A 177 27.62 -21.43 12.55
CA GLY A 177 27.56 -22.56 13.48
C GLY A 177 27.45 -22.17 14.96
N MET A 178 26.87 -21.02 15.30
CA MET A 178 26.60 -20.69 16.70
C MET A 178 25.49 -21.59 17.25
N ALA A 179 25.63 -22.02 18.51
CA ALA A 179 24.61 -22.79 19.20
C ALA A 179 23.30 -22.01 19.34
N GLU A 180 22.18 -22.72 19.45
CA GLU A 180 20.88 -22.11 19.75
C GLU A 180 20.94 -21.46 21.16
N PRO A 181 20.41 -20.24 21.34
CA PRO A 181 20.33 -19.65 22.67
C PRO A 181 19.38 -20.46 23.57
N PRO A 182 19.50 -20.33 24.91
CA PRO A 182 18.57 -20.98 25.83
C PRO A 182 17.11 -20.62 25.52
N ARG A 183 16.16 -21.52 25.83
CA ARG A 183 14.73 -21.30 25.56
C ARG A 183 14.25 -19.96 26.11
N GLY A 184 13.52 -19.21 25.28
CA GLY A 184 13.00 -17.88 25.62
C GLY A 184 14.05 -16.76 25.62
N LYS A 185 15.26 -17.02 25.10
CA LYS A 185 16.35 -16.06 24.97
C LYS A 185 16.75 -15.83 23.52
N VAL A 186 17.49 -14.77 23.29
CA VAL A 186 18.03 -14.35 21.99
C VAL A 186 19.44 -13.80 22.17
N TYR A 187 20.31 -13.97 21.18
CA TYR A 187 21.57 -13.22 21.16
C TYR A 187 21.33 -11.80 20.68
N GLN A 188 21.78 -10.83 21.48
CA GLN A 188 21.71 -9.42 21.14
C GLN A 188 23.12 -8.87 20.88
N LEU A 189 23.21 -8.09 19.81
CA LEU A 189 24.42 -7.38 19.40
C LEU A 189 24.39 -5.96 19.96
N TRP A 190 25.56 -5.47 20.36
CA TRP A 190 25.74 -4.16 20.97
C TRP A 190 26.94 -3.44 20.37
N PHE A 191 26.88 -2.11 20.25
CA PHE A 191 28.06 -1.28 20.10
C PHE A 191 28.56 -0.85 21.48
N ALA A 192 29.82 -1.15 21.80
CA ALA A 192 30.48 -0.69 23.01
C ALA A 192 30.94 0.76 22.82
N VAL A 193 30.42 1.69 23.61
CA VAL A 193 30.73 3.12 23.57
C VAL A 193 31.12 3.57 24.98
N GLY A 194 32.41 3.77 25.21
CA GLY A 194 32.96 4.00 26.54
C GLY A 194 32.68 2.84 27.49
N GLN A 195 31.92 3.08 28.56
CA GLN A 195 31.49 2.06 29.53
C GLN A 195 30.04 1.58 29.28
N THR A 196 29.42 2.00 28.17
CA THR A 196 28.03 1.69 27.86
C THR A 196 27.92 0.80 26.62
N MET A 197 26.79 0.09 26.51
CA MET A 197 26.48 -0.78 25.39
C MET A 197 25.18 -0.30 24.74
N ARG A 198 25.28 0.15 23.49
CA ARG A 198 24.13 0.60 22.69
C ARG A 198 23.54 -0.59 21.91
N PRO A 199 22.22 -0.85 21.97
CA PRO A 199 21.60 -1.92 21.18
C PRO A 199 21.90 -1.76 19.68
N ALA A 200 22.37 -2.83 19.04
CA ALA A 200 22.78 -2.81 17.64
C ALA A 200 22.10 -3.88 16.79
N GLY A 201 21.49 -4.91 17.37
CA GLY A 201 20.78 -5.91 16.56
C GLY A 201 20.33 -7.11 17.36
N LEU A 202 19.36 -7.84 16.82
CA LEU A 202 18.93 -9.12 17.37
C LEU A 202 19.22 -10.20 16.34
N MET A 203 19.76 -11.32 16.80
CA MET A 203 19.94 -12.50 15.97
C MET A 203 18.65 -13.32 15.96
N ASN A 204 18.35 -13.99 14.86
CA ASN A 204 17.29 -14.98 14.83
C ASN A 204 17.75 -16.23 15.60
N PRO A 205 17.07 -16.67 16.68
CA PRO A 205 17.48 -17.83 17.48
C PRO A 205 17.45 -19.14 16.69
N ASP A 206 16.62 -19.24 15.64
CA ASP A 206 16.45 -20.45 14.83
C ASP A 206 17.54 -20.61 13.75
N ARG A 207 18.52 -19.70 13.70
CA ARG A 207 19.59 -19.69 12.67
C ARG A 207 20.99 -19.71 13.27
N ALA A 208 21.67 -20.84 13.15
CA ALA A 208 23.07 -20.99 13.53
C ALA A 208 24.04 -20.12 12.68
N SER A 209 23.70 -19.91 11.40
CA SER A 209 24.46 -19.08 10.47
C SER A 209 23.56 -18.00 9.88
N GLN A 210 23.94 -16.74 10.05
CA GLN A 210 23.16 -15.59 9.60
C GLN A 210 24.03 -14.35 9.41
N THR A 211 23.50 -13.36 8.69
CA THR A 211 24.10 -12.05 8.50
C THR A 211 23.15 -11.00 9.05
N VAL A 212 23.63 -10.15 9.95
CA VAL A 212 22.86 -9.10 10.61
C VAL A 212 23.51 -7.76 10.33
N LEU A 213 22.80 -6.87 9.63
CA LEU A 213 23.20 -5.47 9.57
C LEU A 213 22.98 -4.83 10.94
N MET A 214 24.05 -4.28 11.52
CA MET A 214 23.96 -3.65 12.83
C MET A 214 23.31 -2.27 12.70
N ARG A 215 22.32 -2.00 13.55
CA ARG A 215 21.56 -0.75 13.63
C ARG A 215 22.38 0.32 14.34
N GLY A 216 22.40 1.51 13.73
CA GLY A 216 23.17 2.67 14.20
C GLY A 216 24.54 2.78 13.53
N GLY A 217 25.25 3.85 13.88
CA GLY A 217 26.62 4.08 13.45
C GLY A 217 27.64 3.25 14.22
N VAL A 218 28.83 3.11 13.65
CA VAL A 218 30.04 2.59 14.29
C VAL A 218 30.82 3.71 14.97
N ASP A 219 30.57 4.98 14.59
CA ASP A 219 31.27 6.12 15.16
C ASP A 219 31.17 6.16 16.70
N GLY A 220 32.31 6.44 17.33
CA GLY A 220 32.50 6.41 18.78
C GLY A 220 32.44 5.02 19.43
N ALA A 221 32.19 3.94 18.68
CA ALA A 221 32.22 2.60 19.23
C ALA A 221 33.65 2.03 19.24
N SER A 222 34.03 1.41 20.36
CA SER A 222 35.31 0.71 20.53
C SER A 222 35.21 -0.80 20.24
N GLY A 223 33.99 -1.35 20.23
CA GLY A 223 33.79 -2.78 20.01
C GLY A 223 32.34 -3.18 19.73
N VAL A 224 32.17 -4.46 19.43
CA VAL A 224 30.90 -5.16 19.29
C VAL A 224 30.76 -6.19 20.40
N GLY A 225 29.70 -6.07 21.19
CA GLY A 225 29.35 -7.02 22.24
C GLY A 225 28.24 -7.97 21.84
N ILE A 226 28.26 -9.16 22.44
CA ILE A 226 27.24 -10.20 22.26
C ILE A 226 26.80 -10.66 23.64
N THR A 227 25.50 -10.63 23.91
CA THR A 227 24.92 -11.08 25.19
C THR A 227 23.73 -12.00 24.95
N VAL A 228 23.32 -12.73 25.99
CA VAL A 228 22.10 -13.55 25.99
C VAL A 228 21.00 -12.75 26.68
N GLU A 229 19.95 -12.38 25.94
CA GLU A 229 18.90 -11.49 26.40
C GLU A 229 17.53 -12.18 26.36
N PRO A 230 16.52 -11.70 27.11
CA PRO A 230 15.13 -12.13 26.95
C PRO A 230 14.64 -11.99 25.50
N ALA A 231 13.68 -12.82 25.09
CA ALA A 231 13.03 -12.70 23.78
C ALA A 231 12.57 -11.24 23.53
N GLY A 232 12.88 -10.71 22.34
CA GLY A 232 12.67 -9.29 21.99
C GLY A 232 13.83 -8.36 22.34
N GLY A 233 14.85 -8.85 23.06
CA GLY A 233 16.03 -8.08 23.44
C GLY A 233 15.85 -7.26 24.71
N SER A 234 16.79 -6.36 24.96
CA SER A 234 16.80 -5.46 26.11
C SER A 234 17.35 -4.08 25.73
N PRO A 235 16.97 -3.01 26.46
CA PRO A 235 17.51 -1.67 26.23
C PRO A 235 18.95 -1.51 26.71
N ARG A 236 19.39 -2.36 27.64
CA ARG A 236 20.75 -2.47 28.18
C ARG A 236 21.06 -3.95 28.43
N PRO A 237 22.34 -4.38 28.39
CA PRO A 237 22.69 -5.77 28.67
C PRO A 237 22.14 -6.24 30.02
N THR A 238 21.47 -7.39 30.04
CA THR A 238 21.01 -8.04 31.29
C THR A 238 21.89 -9.20 31.70
N SER A 239 22.78 -9.67 30.82
CA SER A 239 23.76 -10.70 31.09
C SER A 239 25.18 -10.23 30.78
N THR A 240 26.16 -10.93 31.35
CA THR A 240 27.57 -10.74 31.01
C THR A 240 27.78 -11.05 29.53
N PRO A 241 28.54 -10.21 28.78
CA PRO A 241 28.87 -10.49 27.40
C PRO A 241 29.55 -11.84 27.23
N ILE A 242 29.03 -12.65 26.32
CA ILE A 242 29.61 -13.94 25.92
C ILE A 242 30.67 -13.77 24.82
N GLY A 243 30.75 -12.57 24.24
CA GLY A 243 31.74 -12.19 23.26
C GLY A 243 31.88 -10.67 23.22
N LEU A 244 33.12 -10.20 23.08
CA LEU A 244 33.46 -8.81 22.83
C LEU A 244 34.53 -8.80 21.73
N LEU A 245 34.23 -8.13 20.63
CA LEU A 245 35.16 -7.93 19.52
C LEU A 245 35.52 -6.46 19.49
N GLU A 246 36.81 -6.11 19.49
CA GLU A 246 37.22 -4.74 19.21
C GLU A 246 36.87 -4.39 17.76
N ILE A 247 36.48 -3.14 17.53
CA ILE A 247 36.27 -2.65 16.17
C ILE A 247 37.64 -2.63 15.47
N PRO A 248 37.77 -3.29 14.32
CA PRO A 248 39.05 -3.32 13.61
C PRO A 248 39.36 -1.92 13.04
N SER A 249 40.61 -1.49 13.24
CA SER A 249 41.13 -0.19 12.79
C SER A 249 41.52 -0.13 11.32
#